data_AF-A0A4S1FYM9-F1
#
_entry.id   AF-A0A4S1FYM9-F1
#
_cell.length_a   1.000
_cell.length_b   1.000
_cell.length_c   1.000
_cell.angle_alpha   90.00
_cell.angle_beta   90.00
_cell.angle_gamma   90.00
#
_symmetry.space_group_name_H-M   'P 1'
#
loop_
_entity.id
_entity.type
_entity.pdbx_description
1 polymer ?
#
loop_
_entity_poly.entity_id
_entity_poly.type
_entity_poly.pdbx_seq_one_letter_code
_entity_poly.pdbx_strand_id
1 'polypeptide(L)'
;RKCPELIFVPPRFDAYRAVSQQIHAIFAEHTPLIEPLSLDEAYLDVTDNLQGIPVATTIAEMIRTKIKSETGLTASAGVSYNKFLAKLASGQNKPDGLFVITPKMGPAFVE
;
A
#
# COMPACT_ATOMS: atom_id res chain seq x y z
N ARG A 1 33.99 -1.79 -5.84
CA ARG A 1 32.89 -0.79 -5.94
C ARG A 1 31.75 -1.44 -6.76
N LYS A 2 30.51 -1.52 -6.26
CA LYS A 2 29.42 -2.31 -6.89
C LYS A 2 28.67 -1.58 -8.02
N CYS A 3 28.64 -0.25 -8.02
CA CYS A 3 28.04 0.56 -9.08
C CYS A 3 28.85 1.88 -9.19
N PRO A 4 29.86 1.97 -10.07
CA PRO A 4 30.73 3.15 -10.18
C PRO A 4 30.02 4.42 -10.66
N GLU A 5 28.98 4.26 -11.50
CA GLU A 5 28.21 5.35 -12.12
C GLU A 5 26.99 5.77 -11.28
N LEU A 6 26.94 5.41 -9.99
CA LEU A 6 25.80 5.73 -9.13
C LEU A 6 25.64 7.24 -8.95
N ILE A 7 24.46 7.76 -9.31
CA ILE A 7 24.09 9.15 -9.09
C ILE A 7 23.56 9.30 -7.68
N PHE A 8 24.21 10.14 -6.86
CA PHE A 8 23.73 10.50 -5.53
C PHE A 8 22.91 11.78 -5.60
N VAL A 9 21.71 11.74 -5.03
CA VAL A 9 20.82 12.91 -4.92
C VAL A 9 20.55 13.21 -3.44
N PRO A 10 20.54 14.50 -3.02
CA PRO A 10 20.19 14.86 -1.66
C PRO A 10 18.69 14.59 -1.40
N PRO A 11 18.30 14.19 -0.18
CA PRO A 11 16.91 13.93 0.14
C PRO A 11 16.06 15.21 0.13
N ARG A 12 14.86 15.13 -0.41
CA ARG A 12 13.86 16.22 -0.47
C ARG A 12 12.65 15.89 0.40
N PHE A 13 12.84 15.85 1.72
CA PHE A 13 11.81 15.40 2.66
C PHE A 13 10.48 16.14 2.58
N ASP A 14 10.49 17.42 2.22
CA ASP A 14 9.24 18.19 2.07
C ASP A 14 8.42 17.69 0.88
N ALA A 15 9.07 17.32 -0.23
CA ALA A 15 8.39 16.70 -1.36
C ALA A 15 7.83 15.32 -0.99
N TYR A 16 8.60 14.51 -0.24
CA TYR A 16 8.16 13.18 0.19
C TYR A 16 6.95 13.26 1.13
N ARG A 17 6.97 14.18 2.09
CA ARG A 17 5.84 14.44 3.00
C ARG A 17 4.60 14.94 2.26
N ALA A 18 4.77 15.87 1.31
CA ALA A 18 3.64 16.39 0.54
C ALA A 18 2.94 15.28 -0.26
N VAL A 19 3.71 14.40 -0.91
CA VAL A 19 3.13 13.26 -1.66
C VAL A 19 2.53 12.21 -0.72
N SER A 20 3.19 11.92 0.41
CA SER A 20 2.64 11.04 1.44
C SER A 20 1.26 11.52 1.94
N GLN A 21 1.11 12.82 2.18
CA GLN A 21 -0.17 13.42 2.56
C GLN A 21 -1.26 13.27 1.49
N GLN A 22 -0.92 13.43 0.21
CA GLN A 22 -1.85 13.18 -0.91
C GLN A 22 -2.33 11.73 -0.92
N ILE A 23 -1.40 10.78 -0.78
CA ILE A 23 -1.72 9.35 -0.73
C ILE A 23 -2.58 9.01 0.49
N HIS A 24 -2.30 9.59 1.66
CA HIS A 24 -3.11 9.41 2.86
C HIS A 24 -4.51 10.01 2.73
N ALA A 25 -4.68 11.10 1.98
CA ALA A 25 -5.99 11.63 1.66
C ALA A 25 -6.81 10.64 0.82
N ILE A 26 -6.18 9.96 -0.16
CA ILE A 26 -6.82 8.89 -0.94
C ILE A 26 -7.26 7.74 -0.02
N PHE A 27 -6.44 7.33 0.94
CA PHE A 27 -6.81 6.28 1.90
C PHE A 27 -8.07 6.65 2.70
N ALA A 28 -8.17 7.91 3.13
CA ALA A 28 -9.28 8.41 3.95
C ALA A 28 -10.63 8.42 3.24
N GLU A 29 -10.65 8.31 1.91
CA GLU A 29 -11.89 8.16 1.14
C GLU A 29 -12.54 6.78 1.32
N HIS A 30 -11.76 5.77 1.73
CA HIS A 30 -12.22 4.39 1.82
C HIS A 30 -12.54 3.98 3.27
N THR A 31 -11.75 4.43 4.24
CA THR A 31 -11.94 4.06 5.65
C THR A 31 -11.37 5.14 6.58
N PRO A 32 -12.01 5.41 7.73
CA PRO A 32 -11.41 6.22 8.78
C PRO A 32 -10.33 5.45 9.56
N LEU A 33 -10.26 4.11 9.43
CA LEU A 33 -9.35 3.25 10.18
C LEU A 33 -8.03 3.08 9.42
N ILE A 34 -7.15 4.07 9.56
CA ILE A 34 -5.84 4.12 8.91
C ILE A 34 -4.76 4.15 9.97
N GLU A 35 -3.78 3.25 9.85
CA GLU A 35 -2.58 3.23 10.69
C GLU A 35 -1.32 3.43 9.84
N PRO A 36 -0.74 4.63 9.81
CA PRO A 36 0.53 4.91 9.13
C PRO A 36 1.71 4.19 9.81
N LEU A 37 2.61 3.59 9.03
CA LEU A 37 3.88 3.03 9.54
C LEU A 37 5.08 3.89 9.14
N SER A 38 5.03 4.46 7.94
CA SER A 38 6.09 5.30 7.34
C SER A 38 5.43 6.34 6.43
N LEU A 39 6.24 7.08 5.65
CA LEU A 39 5.71 8.00 4.64
C LEU A 39 4.99 7.27 3.49
N ASP A 40 5.36 6.02 3.21
CA ASP A 40 4.93 5.26 2.05
C ASP A 40 4.15 3.98 2.39
N GLU A 41 3.90 3.71 3.67
CA GLU A 41 3.18 2.52 4.13
C GLU A 41 2.12 2.84 5.20
N ALA A 42 0.93 2.25 5.03
CA ALA A 42 -0.15 2.30 6.00
C ALA A 42 -0.96 0.99 5.98
N TYR A 43 -1.53 0.61 7.12
CA TYR A 43 -2.62 -0.37 7.17
C TYR A 43 -3.98 0.33 7.09
N LEU A 44 -4.90 -0.27 6.35
CA LEU A 44 -6.29 0.17 6.25
C LEU A 44 -7.17 -1.00 6.68
N ASP A 45 -8.07 -0.77 7.63
CA ASP A 45 -9.17 -1.71 7.90
C ASP A 45 -10.36 -1.33 7.03
N VAL A 46 -10.72 -2.22 6.12
CA VAL A 46 -11.80 -2.02 5.14
C VAL A 46 -12.97 -3.00 5.34
N THR A 47 -13.01 -3.66 6.50
CA THR A 47 -14.09 -4.59 6.87
C THR A 47 -15.45 -3.89 6.76
N ASP A 48 -15.56 -2.71 7.37
CA ASP A 48 -16.71 -1.80 7.24
C ASP A 48 -16.24 -0.48 6.59
N ASN A 49 -16.09 -0.49 5.26
CA ASN A 49 -15.62 0.68 4.51
C ASN A 49 -16.74 1.68 4.19
N LEU A 50 -16.37 2.95 3.98
CA LEU A 50 -17.29 4.08 3.80
C LEU A 50 -18.19 3.97 2.55
N GLN A 51 -17.83 3.10 1.60
CA GLN A 51 -18.49 2.98 0.30
C GLN A 51 -19.33 1.70 0.19
N GLY A 52 -19.34 0.85 1.23
CA GLY A 52 -20.06 -0.43 1.21
C GLY A 52 -19.53 -1.43 0.18
N ILE A 53 -18.25 -1.31 -0.23
CA ILE A 53 -17.63 -2.20 -1.22
C ILE A 53 -17.36 -3.56 -0.56
N PRO A 54 -17.91 -4.67 -1.05
CA PRO A 54 -17.83 -5.96 -0.34
C PRO A 54 -16.48 -6.68 -0.49
N VAL A 55 -15.66 -6.28 -1.46
CA VAL A 55 -14.42 -6.98 -1.80
C VAL A 55 -13.22 -6.05 -1.58
N ALA A 56 -12.38 -6.38 -0.60
CA ALA A 56 -11.20 -5.57 -0.25
C ALA A 56 -10.19 -5.42 -1.41
N THR A 57 -10.09 -6.40 -2.32
CA THR A 57 -9.22 -6.29 -3.49
C THR A 57 -9.64 -5.18 -4.44
N THR A 58 -10.95 -4.97 -4.61
CA THR A 58 -11.49 -3.86 -5.40
C THR A 58 -11.07 -2.51 -4.81
N ILE A 59 -11.13 -2.35 -3.48
CA ILE A 59 -10.67 -1.13 -2.80
C ILE A 59 -9.17 -0.92 -3.04
N ALA A 60 -8.36 -1.97 -2.87
CA ALA A 60 -6.92 -1.89 -3.10
C ALA A 60 -6.57 -1.53 -4.56
N GLU A 61 -7.30 -2.04 -5.55
CA GLU A 61 -7.14 -1.66 -6.97
C GLU A 61 -7.52 -0.20 -7.22
N MET A 62 -8.62 0.26 -6.63
CA MET A 62 -9.06 1.67 -6.72
C MET A 62 -8.00 2.61 -6.14
N ILE A 63 -7.49 2.31 -4.95
CA ILE A 63 -6.43 3.08 -4.29
C ILE A 63 -5.20 3.16 -5.19
N ARG A 64 -4.69 2.02 -5.68
CA ARG A 64 -3.49 1.98 -6.54
C ARG A 64 -3.68 2.78 -7.83
N THR A 65 -4.83 2.60 -8.49
CA THR A 65 -5.18 3.34 -9.71
C THR A 65 -5.24 4.84 -9.45
N LYS A 66 -5.85 5.26 -8.33
CA LYS A 66 -5.98 6.67 -7.98
C LYS A 66 -4.63 7.30 -7.64
N ILE A 67 -3.81 6.63 -6.84
CA ILE A 67 -2.42 7.06 -6.55
C ILE A 67 -1.66 7.29 -7.87
N LYS A 68 -1.75 6.35 -8.82
CA LYS A 68 -1.09 6.49 -10.12
C LYS A 68 -1.60 7.68 -10.91
N SER A 69 -2.93 7.88 -10.94
CA SER A 69 -3.53 8.98 -11.68
C SER A 69 -3.22 10.36 -11.10
N GLU A 70 -3.15 10.50 -9.78
CA GLU A 70 -2.98 11.79 -9.12
C GLU A 70 -1.51 12.18 -8.90
N THR A 71 -0.65 11.19 -8.62
CA THR A 71 0.75 11.45 -8.26
C THR A 71 1.74 11.03 -9.35
N GLY A 72 1.31 10.23 -10.32
CA GLY A 72 2.19 9.59 -11.31
C GLY A 72 3.02 8.43 -10.75
N LEU A 73 2.96 8.15 -9.44
CA LEU A 73 3.70 7.07 -8.78
C LEU A 73 2.91 5.76 -8.76
N THR A 74 3.60 4.63 -8.72
CA THR A 74 2.97 3.32 -8.54
C THR A 74 2.96 2.93 -7.07
N ALA A 75 2.00 2.10 -6.67
CA ALA A 75 1.92 1.52 -5.34
C ALA A 75 1.65 0.02 -5.46
N SER A 76 2.22 -0.76 -4.54
CA SER A 76 1.84 -2.16 -4.35
C SER A 76 0.91 -2.29 -3.15
N ALA A 77 0.00 -3.27 -3.18
CA ALA A 77 -0.94 -3.52 -2.10
C ALA A 77 -0.97 -4.99 -1.70
N GLY A 78 -1.12 -5.24 -0.40
CA GLY A 78 -1.34 -6.57 0.15
C GLY A 78 -2.67 -6.61 0.88
N VAL A 79 -3.47 -7.65 0.63
CA VAL A 79 -4.78 -7.83 1.28
C VAL A 79 -4.78 -9.15 2.05
N SER A 80 -5.17 -9.11 3.32
CA SER A 80 -5.38 -10.30 4.13
C SER A 80 -6.28 -10.01 5.32
N TYR A 81 -6.56 -11.02 6.12
CA TYR A 81 -7.43 -10.96 7.30
C TYR A 81 -6.72 -10.43 8.57
N ASN A 82 -5.42 -10.13 8.47
CA ASN A 82 -4.67 -9.45 9.53
C ASN A 82 -3.50 -8.64 8.96
N LYS A 83 -2.98 -7.71 9.77
CA LYS A 83 -1.90 -6.79 9.40
C LYS A 83 -0.60 -7.50 8.98
N PHE A 84 -0.18 -8.52 9.73
CA PHE A 84 1.06 -9.25 9.45
C PHE A 84 1.04 -9.89 8.06
N LEU A 85 -0.01 -10.66 7.75
CA LEU A 85 -0.15 -11.29 6.44
C LEU A 85 -0.39 -10.27 5.33
N ALA A 86 -1.12 -9.19 5.58
CA ALA A 86 -1.28 -8.11 4.59
C ALA A 86 0.07 -7.47 4.24
N LYS A 87 0.94 -7.26 5.23
CA LYS A 87 2.30 -6.76 5.01
C LYS A 87 3.16 -7.74 4.20
N LEU A 88 3.11 -9.03 4.51
CA LEU A 88 3.80 -10.06 3.70
C LEU A 88 3.28 -10.08 2.26
N ALA A 89 1.96 -10.01 2.07
CA ALA A 89 1.33 -9.97 0.76
C ALA A 89 1.80 -8.76 -0.06
N SER A 90 1.93 -7.59 0.56
CA SER A 90 2.35 -6.35 -0.14
C SER A 90 3.73 -6.45 -0.78
N GLY A 91 4.58 -7.38 -0.31
CA GLY A 91 5.93 -7.62 -0.82
C GLY A 91 6.01 -8.58 -2.01
N GLN A 92 5.03 -9.48 -2.18
CA GLN A 92 5.14 -10.63 -3.10
C GLN A 92 5.23 -10.21 -4.57
N ASN A 93 4.40 -9.25 -4.98
CA ASN A 93 4.29 -8.79 -6.37
C ASN A 93 4.81 -7.36 -6.54
N LYS A 94 5.86 -6.94 -5.80
CA LYS A 94 6.48 -5.64 -6.04
C LYS A 94 7.32 -5.67 -7.34
N PRO A 95 7.39 -4.58 -8.13
CA PRO A 95 6.66 -3.31 -7.98
C PRO A 95 5.27 -3.31 -8.67
N ASP A 96 4.42 -2.34 -8.28
CA ASP A 96 3.11 -2.08 -8.90
C ASP A 96 2.18 -3.31 -9.00
N GLY A 97 2.11 -4.07 -7.91
CA GLY A 97 1.33 -5.30 -7.86
C GLY A 97 0.40 -5.37 -6.66
N LEU A 98 -0.58 -6.26 -6.77
CA LEU A 98 -1.52 -6.59 -5.72
C LEU A 98 -1.43 -8.09 -5.44
N PHE A 99 -1.44 -8.46 -4.17
CA PHE A 99 -1.48 -9.87 -3.76
C PHE A 99 -2.41 -10.08 -2.58
N VAL A 100 -3.07 -11.23 -2.55
CA VAL A 100 -4.07 -11.58 -1.54
C VAL A 100 -3.63 -12.86 -0.84
N ILE A 101 -3.55 -12.80 0.49
CA ILE A 101 -3.38 -14.00 1.31
C ILE A 101 -4.72 -14.28 1.98
N THR A 102 -5.42 -15.30 1.47
CA THR A 102 -6.68 -15.78 2.05
C THR A 102 -6.43 -16.61 3.33
N PRO A 103 -7.45 -16.84 4.19
CA PRO A 103 -7.30 -17.72 5.35
C PRO A 103 -6.74 -19.11 5.04
N LYS A 104 -7.08 -19.67 3.86
CA LYS A 104 -6.55 -20.97 3.41
C LYS A 104 -5.06 -20.94 3.09
N MET A 105 -4.55 -19.80 2.62
CA MET A 105 -3.13 -19.62 2.28
C MET A 105 -2.27 -19.31 3.50
N GLY A 106 -2.86 -18.67 4.52
CA GLY A 106 -2.17 -18.16 5.72
C GLY A 106 -1.12 -19.09 6.33
N PRO A 107 -1.43 -20.37 6.63
CA PRO A 107 -0.48 -21.29 7.26
C PRO A 107 0.86 -21.40 6.54
N ALA A 108 0.86 -21.46 5.21
CA ALA A 108 2.08 -21.60 4.40
C ALA A 108 3.01 -20.37 4.44
N PHE A 109 2.56 -19.24 4.99
CA PHE A 109 3.35 -18.01 5.15
C PHE A 109 3.95 -17.84 6.55
N VAL A 110 3.67 -18.76 7.47
CA VAL A 110 4.10 -18.67 8.89
C VAL A 110 4.93 -19.88 9.33
N GLU A 111 5.16 -20.85 8.44
CA GLU A 111 6.06 -21.99 8.66
C GLU A 111 7.55 -21.62 8.58
#